data_AF-A0A0R3MFW5-F1
#
_entry.id   AF-A0A0R3MFW5-F1
#
_cell.length_a   1.000
_cell.length_b   1.000
_cell.length_c   1.000
_cell.angle_alpha   90.00
_cell.angle_beta   90.00
_cell.angle_gamma   90.00
#
_symmetry.space_group_name_H-M   'P 1'
#
loop_
_entity.id
_entity.type
_entity.pdbx_description
1 polymer ?
#
loop_
_entity_poly.entity_id
_entity_poly.type
_entity_poly.pdbx_seq_one_letter_code
_entity_poly.pdbx_strand_id
1 'polypeptide(L)'
;MAEPRRMSDTSFETALANRVDEMLDACTRCGKCVEACPSVAPAGIADASSRDIIGGILDILRGGDGPEASRKWAAACMLSGECIKACDYGVNPRFLLAMTNVAMAKRQSELPERRRRALTLFRDDSRDATMLSQLQLDREVLERLGQKSASATAPAEAPDFVFYTGCNVLKTPHIALLALDIMDALGVTYQVMGGPSHCCGIKQFRNGDVEMSGRMGSNSIEKMSHSKSGQVISWCPSCYVQFTETTIPAIERQSGARPFEMTPFLLFLRERMTQLTPLLRGEVKMQVALHRHPGVAGVMEAAAEILQAIPGIELVELQQPAVGLQSNNLKVLPEFKRELQRNELRAASDAGVDALVAVYHSDHRELCAHERDWPFRIINVLEVVGASMGLHRHDRYKELKLMQDADRIVADCQDLIVQHSLDVAAARGVIAKGMLADQPLPLK
;
A
#
# COMPACT_ATOMS: atom_id res chain seq x y z
N MET A 1 24.52 -12.38 27.49
CA MET A 1 24.24 -13.19 26.29
C MET A 1 22.88 -13.85 26.51
N ALA A 2 21.84 -13.38 25.83
CA ALA A 2 20.54 -14.04 25.89
C ALA A 2 20.63 -15.36 25.11
N GLU A 3 20.19 -16.45 25.73
CA GLU A 3 20.04 -17.76 25.08
C GLU A 3 19.13 -17.61 23.84
N PRO A 4 19.46 -18.24 22.69
CA PRO A 4 18.56 -18.26 21.55
C PRO A 4 17.29 -19.00 21.96
N ARG A 5 16.20 -18.26 22.17
CA ARG A 5 14.88 -18.84 22.47
C ARG A 5 14.50 -19.78 21.33
N ARG A 6 14.21 -21.04 21.66
CA ARG A 6 13.68 -22.02 20.71
C ARG A 6 12.42 -21.45 20.08
N MET A 7 12.46 -21.21 18.77
CA MET A 7 11.24 -21.06 17.97
C MET A 7 10.39 -22.31 18.21
N SER A 8 9.08 -22.14 18.44
CA SER A 8 8.19 -23.31 18.45
C SER A 8 8.25 -24.03 17.11
N ASP A 9 8.05 -25.35 17.07
CA ASP A 9 7.93 -26.14 15.83
C ASP A 9 6.67 -25.78 15.02
N THR A 10 5.89 -24.79 15.46
CA THR A 10 4.66 -24.33 14.81
C THR A 10 4.99 -23.67 13.47
N SER A 11 4.47 -24.22 12.38
CA SER A 11 4.62 -23.64 11.05
C SER A 11 3.89 -22.28 10.93
N PHE A 12 4.28 -21.45 9.95
CA PHE A 12 3.62 -20.16 9.69
C PHE A 12 2.14 -20.36 9.36
N GLU A 13 1.83 -21.41 8.61
CA GLU A 13 0.46 -21.79 8.26
C GLU A 13 -0.35 -22.22 9.48
N THR A 14 0.25 -23.01 10.38
CA THR A 14 -0.39 -23.39 11.66
C THR A 14 -0.65 -22.17 12.54
N ALA A 15 0.29 -21.22 12.62
CA ALA A 15 0.09 -19.99 13.38
C ALA A 15 -1.08 -19.13 12.84
N LEU A 16 -1.26 -19.09 11.51
CA LEU A 16 -2.42 -18.44 10.90
C LEU A 16 -3.72 -19.21 11.13
N ALA A 17 -3.70 -20.54 11.05
CA ALA A 17 -4.85 -21.39 11.30
C ALA A 17 -5.36 -21.22 12.75
N ASN A 18 -4.47 -21.27 13.74
CA ASN A 18 -4.82 -21.05 15.15
C ASN A 18 -5.48 -19.68 15.36
N ARG A 19 -4.97 -18.64 14.70
CA ARG A 19 -5.59 -17.31 14.75
C ARG A 19 -6.97 -17.26 14.09
N VAL A 20 -7.17 -18.01 13.01
CA VAL A 20 -8.50 -18.17 12.42
C VAL A 20 -9.42 -18.82 13.45
N ASP A 21 -9.02 -19.92 14.07
CA ASP A 21 -9.82 -20.64 15.06
C ASP A 21 -10.22 -19.75 16.25
N GLU A 22 -9.28 -19.00 16.82
CA GLU A 22 -9.54 -17.98 17.87
C GLU A 22 -10.66 -17.00 17.45
N MET A 23 -10.61 -16.52 16.20
CA MET A 23 -11.61 -15.60 15.66
C MET A 23 -12.95 -16.28 15.32
N LEU A 24 -12.92 -17.54 14.91
CA LEU A 24 -14.12 -18.34 14.66
C LEU A 24 -14.90 -18.60 15.96
N ASP A 25 -14.19 -18.78 17.07
CA ASP A 25 -14.76 -18.98 18.41
C ASP A 25 -15.29 -17.67 19.00
N ALA A 26 -14.59 -16.55 18.79
CA ALA A 26 -15.04 -15.24 19.26
C ALA A 26 -16.22 -14.66 18.46
N CYS A 27 -16.45 -15.13 17.22
CA CYS A 27 -17.46 -14.53 16.34
C CYS A 27 -18.90 -14.88 16.76
N THR A 28 -19.69 -13.85 17.10
CA THR A 28 -21.11 -13.98 17.47
C THR A 28 -22.07 -14.07 16.29
N ARG A 29 -21.58 -14.00 15.04
CA ARG A 29 -22.39 -14.00 13.80
C ARG A 29 -23.44 -12.87 13.74
N CYS A 30 -23.21 -11.76 14.42
CA CYS A 30 -24.21 -10.70 14.56
C CYS A 30 -24.53 -9.95 13.25
N GLY A 31 -23.63 -9.93 12.27
CA GLY A 31 -23.81 -9.30 10.95
C GLY A 31 -23.26 -7.87 10.81
N LYS A 32 -22.92 -7.18 11.92
CA LYS A 32 -22.45 -5.78 11.92
C LYS A 32 -21.28 -5.51 10.97
N CYS A 33 -20.36 -6.45 10.84
CA CYS A 33 -19.19 -6.34 9.96
C CYS A 33 -19.56 -6.30 8.47
N VAL A 34 -20.66 -6.94 8.09
CA VAL A 34 -21.22 -6.92 6.73
C VAL A 34 -21.99 -5.61 6.53
N GLU A 35 -22.84 -5.22 7.48
CA GLU A 35 -23.63 -3.98 7.44
C GLU A 35 -22.76 -2.72 7.27
N ALA A 36 -21.61 -2.67 7.96
CA ALA A 36 -20.67 -1.55 7.86
C ALA A 36 -19.78 -1.60 6.59
N CYS A 37 -19.83 -2.67 5.80
CA CYS A 37 -18.85 -2.87 4.73
C CYS A 37 -19.26 -2.15 3.42
N PRO A 38 -18.43 -1.21 2.91
CA PRO A 38 -18.76 -0.45 1.71
C PRO A 38 -18.72 -1.27 0.41
N SER A 39 -18.26 -2.54 0.47
CA SER A 39 -18.26 -3.43 -0.70
C SER A 39 -19.60 -4.14 -0.92
N VAL A 40 -20.52 -4.16 0.06
CA VAL A 40 -21.75 -4.97 0.01
C VAL A 40 -22.68 -4.55 -1.12
N ALA A 41 -23.00 -3.26 -1.22
CA ALA A 41 -23.87 -2.78 -2.29
C ALA A 41 -23.20 -2.90 -3.68
N PRO A 42 -21.95 -2.44 -3.89
CA PRO A 42 -21.27 -2.62 -5.18
C PRO A 42 -21.05 -4.08 -5.61
N ALA A 43 -20.98 -5.02 -4.67
CA ALA A 43 -20.85 -6.44 -4.97
C ALA A 43 -22.19 -7.12 -5.30
N GLY A 44 -23.31 -6.38 -5.27
CA GLY A 44 -24.64 -6.91 -5.57
C GLY A 44 -25.14 -7.91 -4.52
N ILE A 45 -24.81 -7.68 -3.25
CA ILE A 45 -25.19 -8.58 -2.13
C ILE A 45 -25.94 -7.85 -1.00
N ALA A 46 -26.47 -6.65 -1.27
CA ALA A 46 -27.20 -5.85 -0.27
C ALA A 46 -28.51 -6.49 0.20
N ASP A 47 -29.16 -7.30 -0.65
CA ASP A 47 -30.43 -7.97 -0.31
C ASP A 47 -30.24 -9.24 0.52
N ALA A 48 -29.00 -9.73 0.65
CA ALA A 48 -28.70 -10.92 1.43
C ALA A 48 -28.57 -10.57 2.92
N SER A 49 -29.03 -11.49 3.78
CA SER A 49 -28.93 -11.35 5.24
C SER A 49 -27.47 -11.19 5.68
N SER A 50 -27.18 -10.12 6.43
CA SER A 50 -25.85 -9.83 6.97
C SER A 50 -25.33 -10.98 7.85
N ARG A 51 -26.23 -11.62 8.61
CA ARG A 51 -25.93 -12.80 9.44
C ARG A 51 -25.60 -14.04 8.62
N ASP A 52 -26.31 -14.26 7.51
CA ASP A 52 -26.05 -15.40 6.63
C ASP A 52 -24.74 -15.23 5.87
N ILE A 53 -24.42 -14.00 5.44
CA ILE A 53 -23.15 -13.67 4.80
C ILE A 53 -21.98 -13.98 5.74
N ILE A 54 -21.96 -13.45 6.96
CA ILE A 54 -20.87 -13.74 7.91
C ILE A 54 -20.88 -15.22 8.32
N GLY A 55 -22.06 -15.82 8.54
CA GLY A 55 -22.18 -17.25 8.84
C GLY A 55 -21.52 -18.11 7.77
N GLY A 56 -21.71 -17.78 6.50
CA GLY A 56 -21.07 -18.44 5.38
C GLY A 56 -19.56 -18.22 5.27
N ILE A 57 -19.02 -17.07 5.69
CA ILE A 57 -17.57 -16.88 5.82
C ILE A 57 -17.00 -17.85 6.85
N LEU A 58 -17.66 -17.98 8.01
CA LEU A 58 -17.22 -18.92 9.04
C LEU A 58 -17.35 -20.38 8.57
N ASP A 59 -18.37 -20.71 7.77
CA ASP A 59 -18.54 -22.03 7.17
C ASP A 59 -17.40 -22.36 6.20
N ILE A 60 -17.05 -21.44 5.30
CA ILE A 60 -15.93 -21.63 4.35
C ILE A 60 -14.62 -21.91 5.07
N LEU A 61 -14.35 -21.16 6.14
CA LEU A 61 -13.15 -21.32 6.95
C LEU A 61 -13.13 -22.63 7.75
N ARG A 62 -14.29 -23.23 8.05
CA ARG A 62 -14.41 -24.56 8.67
C ARG A 62 -14.39 -25.73 7.69
N GLY A 63 -14.29 -25.46 6.39
CA GLY A 63 -14.28 -26.53 5.37
C GLY A 63 -15.58 -26.65 4.56
N GLY A 64 -16.63 -25.90 4.88
CA GLY A 64 -17.85 -25.81 4.06
C GLY A 64 -17.67 -24.95 2.80
N ASP A 65 -18.69 -24.84 1.96
CA ASP A 65 -18.62 -24.06 0.71
C ASP A 65 -19.20 -22.64 0.85
N GLY A 66 -19.98 -22.39 1.90
CA GLY A 66 -20.74 -21.17 2.12
C GLY A 66 -21.78 -20.86 1.01
N PRO A 67 -22.65 -19.87 1.22
CA PRO A 67 -23.52 -19.33 0.18
C PRO A 67 -22.72 -18.43 -0.79
N GLU A 68 -23.29 -18.20 -1.97
CA GLU A 68 -22.67 -17.35 -3.00
C GLU A 68 -22.40 -15.92 -2.50
N ALA A 69 -23.31 -15.35 -1.70
CA ALA A 69 -23.16 -14.02 -1.14
C ALA A 69 -21.89 -13.89 -0.26
N SER A 70 -21.54 -14.92 0.51
CA SER A 70 -20.31 -14.92 1.31
C SER A 70 -19.05 -14.99 0.45
N ARG A 71 -19.05 -15.82 -0.59
CA ARG A 71 -17.93 -15.88 -1.56
C ARG A 71 -17.75 -14.55 -2.28
N LYS A 72 -18.85 -13.90 -2.69
CA LYS A 72 -18.84 -12.57 -3.30
C LYS A 72 -18.31 -11.51 -2.33
N TRP A 73 -18.72 -11.53 -1.06
CA TRP A 73 -18.21 -10.59 -0.07
C TRP A 73 -16.69 -10.71 0.14
N ALA A 74 -16.17 -11.95 0.25
CA ALA A 74 -14.72 -12.19 0.32
C ALA A 74 -13.99 -11.68 -0.92
N ALA A 75 -14.49 -12.00 -2.12
CA ALA A 75 -13.89 -11.59 -3.39
C ALA A 75 -13.93 -10.07 -3.62
N ALA A 76 -14.96 -9.39 -3.11
CA ALA A 76 -15.16 -7.94 -3.24
C ALA A 76 -14.40 -7.11 -2.19
N CYS A 77 -13.60 -7.73 -1.32
CA CYS A 77 -12.90 -7.03 -0.25
C CYS A 77 -11.89 -5.99 -0.79
N MET A 78 -12.21 -4.71 -0.63
CA MET A 78 -11.35 -3.57 -0.99
C MET A 78 -10.38 -3.16 0.14
N LEU A 79 -10.30 -3.95 1.22
CA LEU A 79 -9.50 -3.70 2.42
C LEU A 79 -9.85 -2.40 3.18
N SER A 80 -11.11 -1.96 3.16
CA SER A 80 -11.55 -0.72 3.82
C SER A 80 -11.40 -0.70 5.34
N GLY A 81 -11.39 -1.86 6.01
CA GLY A 81 -11.24 -1.92 7.46
C GLY A 81 -12.48 -1.51 8.27
N GLU A 82 -13.55 -1.01 7.67
CA GLU A 82 -14.80 -0.63 8.37
C GLU A 82 -15.40 -1.80 9.18
N CYS A 83 -15.30 -3.02 8.64
CA CYS A 83 -15.71 -4.23 9.33
C CYS A 83 -14.96 -4.49 10.65
N ILE A 84 -13.73 -3.98 10.81
CA ILE A 84 -12.93 -4.10 12.04
C ILE A 84 -13.49 -3.15 13.10
N LYS A 85 -13.77 -1.89 12.71
CA LYS A 85 -14.35 -0.88 13.60
C LYS A 85 -15.72 -1.29 14.14
N ALA A 86 -16.50 -2.00 13.33
CA ALA A 86 -17.84 -2.47 13.67
C ALA A 86 -17.86 -3.72 14.59
N CYS A 87 -16.71 -4.33 14.90
CA CYS A 87 -16.64 -5.56 15.68
C CYS A 87 -16.33 -5.28 17.16
N ASP A 88 -17.31 -5.57 18.03
CA ASP A 88 -17.17 -5.42 19.50
C ASP A 88 -16.47 -6.61 20.18
N TYR A 89 -16.11 -7.66 19.43
CA TYR A 89 -15.67 -8.96 19.96
C TYR A 89 -14.20 -9.28 19.63
N GLY A 90 -13.42 -8.30 19.16
CA GLY A 90 -12.00 -8.48 18.85
C GLY A 90 -11.71 -9.36 17.62
N VAL A 91 -12.73 -9.75 16.86
CA VAL A 91 -12.54 -10.40 15.55
C VAL A 91 -12.05 -9.36 14.55
N ASN A 92 -11.12 -9.74 13.67
CA ASN A 92 -10.75 -8.94 12.51
C ASN A 92 -11.42 -9.54 11.25
N PRO A 93 -12.59 -9.03 10.81
CA PRO A 93 -13.28 -9.61 9.66
C PRO A 93 -12.51 -9.41 8.35
N ARG A 94 -11.69 -8.35 8.22
CA ARG A 94 -10.81 -8.17 7.05
C ARG A 94 -9.81 -9.32 6.92
N PHE A 95 -9.21 -9.74 8.04
CA PHE A 95 -8.36 -10.93 8.09
C PHE A 95 -9.14 -12.20 7.75
N LEU A 96 -10.36 -12.38 8.27
CA LEU A 96 -11.19 -13.54 7.90
C LEU A 96 -11.53 -13.58 6.41
N LEU A 97 -11.84 -12.44 5.77
CA LEU A 97 -12.08 -12.37 4.32
C LEU A 97 -10.81 -12.72 3.53
N ALA A 98 -9.65 -12.25 3.99
CA ALA A 98 -8.35 -12.61 3.41
C ALA A 98 -8.10 -14.13 3.49
N MET A 99 -8.34 -14.75 4.64
CA MET A 99 -8.21 -16.20 4.83
C MET A 99 -9.27 -17.00 4.06
N THR A 100 -10.47 -16.44 3.87
CA THR A 100 -11.53 -17.04 3.06
C THR A 100 -11.10 -17.10 1.59
N ASN A 101 -10.51 -16.03 1.06
CA ASN A 101 -9.95 -16.03 -0.29
C ASN A 101 -8.80 -17.04 -0.44
N VAL A 102 -7.96 -17.22 0.59
CA VAL A 102 -6.93 -18.27 0.62
C VAL A 102 -7.56 -19.66 0.56
N ALA A 103 -8.59 -19.92 1.37
CA ALA A 103 -9.29 -21.21 1.40
C ALA A 103 -9.96 -21.51 0.05
N MET A 104 -10.63 -20.52 -0.56
CA MET A 104 -11.22 -20.63 -1.88
C MET A 104 -10.16 -20.91 -2.96
N ALA A 105 -9.04 -20.19 -2.95
CA ALA A 105 -7.95 -20.42 -3.90
C ALA A 105 -7.38 -21.85 -3.79
N LYS A 106 -7.20 -22.35 -2.56
CA LYS A 106 -6.71 -23.72 -2.31
C LYS A 106 -7.66 -24.79 -2.85
N ARG A 107 -8.99 -24.59 -2.78
CA ARG A 107 -9.98 -25.51 -3.37
C ARG A 107 -10.03 -25.45 -4.88
N GLN A 108 -9.88 -24.26 -5.45
CA GLN A 108 -10.00 -24.06 -6.89
C GLN A 108 -8.78 -24.54 -7.67
N SER A 109 -7.60 -24.61 -7.04
CA SER A 109 -6.36 -24.82 -7.78
C SER A 109 -5.28 -25.49 -6.95
N GLU A 110 -4.58 -26.43 -7.58
CA GLU A 110 -3.45 -27.14 -7.00
C GLU A 110 -2.27 -26.21 -6.69
N LEU A 111 -1.46 -26.59 -5.70
CA LEU A 111 -0.34 -25.78 -5.22
C LEU A 111 0.65 -25.35 -6.34
N PRO A 112 1.06 -26.21 -7.29
CA PRO A 112 1.97 -25.81 -8.36
C PRO A 112 1.42 -24.69 -9.24
N GLU A 113 0.10 -24.68 -9.48
CA GLU A 113 -0.54 -23.65 -10.28
C GLU A 113 -0.61 -22.32 -9.53
N ARG A 114 -1.02 -22.37 -8.25
CA ARG A 114 -1.03 -21.21 -7.35
C ARG A 114 0.34 -20.56 -7.23
N ARG A 115 1.39 -21.36 -7.06
CA ARG A 115 2.81 -20.95 -7.06
C ARG A 115 3.21 -20.25 -8.35
N ARG A 116 2.84 -20.82 -9.50
CA ARG A 116 3.16 -20.25 -10.81
C ARG A 116 2.50 -18.88 -10.99
N ARG A 117 1.20 -18.75 -10.69
CA ARG A 117 0.49 -17.46 -10.78
C ARG A 117 1.09 -16.40 -9.86
N ALA A 118 1.36 -16.75 -8.61
CA ALA A 118 1.99 -15.85 -7.65
C ALA A 118 3.38 -15.38 -8.10
N LEU A 119 4.20 -16.31 -8.61
CA LEU A 119 5.55 -16.02 -9.09
C LEU A 119 5.54 -15.10 -10.31
N THR A 120 4.64 -15.34 -11.27
CA THR A 120 4.48 -14.46 -12.44
C THR A 120 4.12 -13.05 -12.01
N LEU A 121 3.09 -12.89 -11.16
CA LEU A 121 2.69 -11.58 -10.65
C LEU A 121 3.80 -10.88 -9.87
N PHE A 122 4.57 -11.62 -9.07
CA PHE A 122 5.72 -11.06 -8.36
C PHE A 122 6.82 -10.60 -9.32
N ARG A 123 7.15 -11.41 -10.33
CA ARG A 123 8.17 -11.07 -11.33
C ARG A 123 7.78 -9.87 -12.18
N ASP A 124 6.52 -9.78 -12.60
CA ASP A 124 6.02 -8.64 -13.35
C ASP A 124 6.07 -7.35 -12.53
N ASP A 125 5.53 -7.35 -11.31
CA ASP A 125 5.63 -6.20 -10.40
C ASP A 125 7.09 -5.79 -10.13
N SER A 126 7.98 -6.77 -9.95
CA SER A 126 9.41 -6.52 -9.68
C SER A 126 10.12 -5.91 -10.88
N ARG A 127 9.89 -6.46 -12.09
CA ARG A 127 10.45 -5.90 -13.33
C ARG A 127 9.97 -4.48 -13.52
N ASP A 128 8.67 -4.23 -13.37
CA ASP A 128 8.11 -2.90 -13.55
C ASP A 128 8.68 -1.91 -12.53
N ALA A 129 8.74 -2.28 -11.26
CA ALA A 129 9.27 -1.40 -10.21
C ALA A 129 10.75 -1.05 -10.43
N THR A 130 11.58 -2.04 -10.80
CA THR A 130 13.01 -1.83 -11.09
C THR A 130 13.22 -1.00 -12.35
N MET A 131 12.54 -1.35 -13.45
CA MET A 131 12.75 -0.68 -14.72
C MET A 131 12.20 0.75 -14.72
N LEU A 132 11.01 0.97 -14.15
CA LEU A 132 10.45 2.32 -14.05
C LEU A 132 11.28 3.21 -13.13
N SER A 133 11.89 2.68 -12.06
CA SER A 133 12.77 3.50 -11.21
C SER A 133 14.07 3.87 -11.94
N GLN A 134 14.65 2.95 -12.69
CA GLN A 134 15.86 3.18 -13.51
C GLN A 134 15.63 4.16 -14.67
N LEU A 135 14.41 4.21 -15.22
CA LEU A 135 14.03 5.21 -16.23
C LEU A 135 13.87 6.63 -15.67
N GLN A 136 13.91 6.80 -14.34
CA GLN A 136 13.69 8.08 -13.67
C GLN A 136 14.91 8.57 -12.89
N LEU A 137 15.79 7.66 -12.44
CA LEU A 137 16.87 7.97 -11.50
C LEU A 137 18.20 7.39 -11.98
N ASP A 138 19.27 8.13 -11.68
CA ASP A 138 20.63 7.59 -11.76
C ASP A 138 20.91 6.57 -10.64
N ARG A 139 22.09 5.97 -10.69
CA ARG A 139 22.52 4.94 -9.74
C ARG A 139 22.68 5.48 -8.31
N GLU A 140 23.23 6.67 -8.12
CA GLU A 140 23.50 7.25 -6.80
C GLU A 140 22.19 7.49 -6.04
N VAL A 141 21.17 8.01 -6.73
CA VAL A 141 19.85 8.24 -6.12
C VAL A 141 19.13 6.92 -5.82
N LEU A 142 19.25 5.91 -6.69
CA LEU A 142 18.73 4.56 -6.42
C LEU A 142 19.39 3.92 -5.19
N GLU A 143 20.69 4.13 -4.99
CA GLU A 143 21.41 3.66 -3.81
C GLU A 143 20.91 4.33 -2.52
N ARG A 144 20.56 5.62 -2.57
CA ARG A 144 19.91 6.33 -1.45
C ARG A 144 18.54 5.73 -1.11
N LEU A 145 17.81 5.22 -2.11
CA LEU A 145 16.55 4.48 -1.93
C LEU A 145 16.76 3.00 -1.51
N GLY A 146 17.97 2.63 -1.08
CA GLY A 146 18.28 1.28 -0.63
C GLY A 146 18.33 0.23 -1.75
N GLN A 147 18.41 0.65 -3.02
CA GLN A 147 18.48 -0.26 -4.17
C GLN A 147 19.93 -0.64 -4.52
N LYS A 148 20.70 -1.05 -3.51
CA LYS A 148 22.11 -1.45 -3.66
C LYS A 148 22.25 -2.90 -4.11
N SER A 149 23.35 -3.18 -4.81
CA SER A 149 23.94 -4.53 -4.88
C SER A 149 24.30 -5.00 -3.45
N ALA A 150 24.24 -6.31 -3.20
CA ALA A 150 24.35 -6.97 -1.87
C ALA A 150 25.64 -6.73 -1.06
N SER A 151 26.49 -5.79 -1.47
CA SER A 151 27.82 -5.48 -0.91
C SER A 151 27.86 -4.26 0.03
N ALA A 152 26.71 -3.67 0.39
CA ALA A 152 26.72 -2.52 1.28
C ALA A 152 27.03 -2.94 2.72
N THR A 153 28.13 -2.44 3.27
CA THR A 153 28.52 -2.65 4.67
C THR A 153 27.42 -2.14 5.60
N ALA A 154 27.04 -2.94 6.58
CA ALA A 154 26.09 -2.51 7.61
C ALA A 154 26.63 -1.24 8.32
N PRO A 155 25.77 -0.27 8.66
CA PRO A 155 26.19 0.89 9.43
C PRO A 155 26.91 0.47 10.72
N ALA A 156 27.96 1.21 11.10
CA ALA A 156 28.72 0.93 12.32
C ALA A 156 27.86 1.10 13.60
N GLU A 157 26.80 1.92 13.52
CA GLU A 157 25.83 2.14 14.58
C GLU A 157 24.41 1.93 14.04
N ALA A 158 23.54 1.31 14.84
CA ALA A 158 22.14 1.09 14.44
C ALA A 158 21.40 2.43 14.24
N PRO A 159 20.54 2.56 13.22
CA PRO A 159 19.75 3.77 13.01
C PRO A 159 18.61 3.89 14.05
N ASP A 160 18.04 5.09 14.19
CA ASP A 160 16.82 5.28 14.99
C ASP A 160 15.67 4.48 14.38
N PHE A 161 15.52 4.48 13.06
CA PHE A 161 14.42 3.81 12.35
C PHE A 161 14.88 2.96 11.17
N VAL A 162 14.08 1.95 10.80
CA VAL A 162 14.11 1.38 9.46
C VAL A 162 12.95 1.97 8.67
N PHE A 163 13.24 2.59 7.52
CA PHE A 163 12.21 3.08 6.60
C PHE A 163 11.95 2.03 5.52
N TYR A 164 10.83 1.30 5.68
CA TYR A 164 10.35 0.31 4.75
C TYR A 164 9.47 0.95 3.66
N THR A 165 10.01 1.05 2.46
CA THR A 165 9.36 1.66 1.30
C THR A 165 8.30 0.76 0.64
N GLY A 166 8.40 -0.55 0.82
CA GLY A 166 7.69 -1.54 -0.01
C GLY A 166 8.32 -1.66 -1.40
N CYS A 167 7.69 -2.39 -2.32
CA CYS A 167 8.24 -2.59 -3.67
C CYS A 167 7.77 -1.54 -4.70
N ASN A 168 6.50 -1.11 -4.65
CA ASN A 168 5.89 -0.35 -5.74
C ASN A 168 6.08 1.17 -5.66
N VAL A 169 6.50 1.74 -4.51
CA VAL A 169 6.78 3.19 -4.44
C VAL A 169 7.97 3.59 -5.31
N LEU A 170 8.86 2.66 -5.64
CA LEU A 170 9.97 2.90 -6.56
C LEU A 170 9.51 3.31 -7.97
N LYS A 171 8.25 3.02 -8.34
CA LYS A 171 7.65 3.53 -9.59
C LYS A 171 7.44 5.04 -9.55
N THR A 172 7.29 5.65 -8.37
CA THR A 172 7.13 7.09 -8.12
C THR A 172 8.17 7.53 -7.09
N PRO A 173 9.46 7.51 -7.47
CA PRO A 173 10.55 7.64 -6.53
C PRO A 173 10.61 9.01 -5.84
N HIS A 174 10.08 10.07 -6.45
CA HIS A 174 10.04 11.41 -5.87
C HIS A 174 9.36 11.42 -4.50
N ILE A 175 8.32 10.61 -4.31
CA ILE A 175 7.59 10.50 -3.05
C ILE A 175 8.48 9.89 -1.96
N ALA A 176 9.20 8.81 -2.29
CA ALA A 176 10.12 8.19 -1.34
C ALA A 176 11.29 9.14 -1.01
N LEU A 177 11.82 9.86 -2.00
CA LEU A 177 12.88 10.84 -1.80
C LEU A 177 12.42 12.02 -0.93
N LEU A 178 11.20 12.52 -1.11
CA LEU A 178 10.61 13.54 -0.24
C LEU A 178 10.46 13.03 1.19
N ALA A 179 10.04 11.77 1.37
CA ALA A 179 9.99 11.16 2.69
C ALA A 179 11.37 11.13 3.37
N LEU A 180 12.44 10.81 2.62
CA LEU A 180 13.82 10.85 3.11
C LEU A 180 14.25 12.27 3.48
N ASP A 181 14.00 13.25 2.61
CA ASP A 181 14.36 14.65 2.84
C ASP A 181 13.64 15.24 4.07
N ILE A 182 12.37 14.87 4.29
CA ILE A 182 11.61 15.27 5.48
C ILE A 182 12.22 14.64 6.74
N MET A 183 12.58 13.36 6.71
CA MET A 183 13.26 12.69 7.83
C MET A 183 14.63 13.31 8.12
N ASP A 184 15.41 13.65 7.09
CA ASP A 184 16.69 14.36 7.21
C ASP A 184 16.49 15.72 7.90
N ALA A 185 15.46 16.48 7.49
CA ALA A 185 15.12 17.78 8.10
C ALA A 185 14.62 17.67 9.54
N LEU A 186 13.98 16.55 9.91
CA LEU A 186 13.59 16.23 11.29
C LEU A 186 14.78 15.74 12.14
N GLY A 187 15.95 15.52 11.54
CA GLY A 187 17.16 15.08 12.23
C GLY A 187 17.11 13.64 12.74
N VAL A 188 16.28 12.78 12.14
CA VAL A 188 16.21 11.35 12.51
C VAL A 188 17.15 10.51 11.66
N THR A 189 17.81 9.53 12.26
CA THR A 189 18.65 8.58 11.51
C THR A 189 17.83 7.37 11.06
N TYR A 190 18.03 6.92 9.82
CA TYR A 190 17.27 5.79 9.27
C TYR A 190 18.10 4.91 8.34
N GLN A 191 17.68 3.66 8.21
CA GLN A 191 18.10 2.76 7.13
C GLN A 191 16.93 2.52 6.17
N VAL A 192 17.14 2.77 4.89
CA VAL A 192 16.14 2.51 3.86
C VAL A 192 16.14 1.03 3.48
N MET A 193 14.95 0.43 3.50
CA MET A 193 14.72 -0.94 3.09
C MET A 193 13.50 -1.02 2.17
N GLY A 194 13.48 -1.99 1.26
CA GLY A 194 12.36 -2.21 0.36
C GLY A 194 12.79 -2.71 -1.01
N GLY A 195 11.98 -2.44 -2.01
CA GLY A 195 12.13 -3.03 -3.34
C GLY A 195 11.78 -4.53 -3.38
N PRO A 196 11.91 -5.17 -4.56
CA PRO A 196 11.57 -6.57 -4.76
C PRO A 196 12.26 -7.57 -3.81
N SER A 197 13.50 -7.26 -3.37
CA SER A 197 14.30 -8.10 -2.47
C SER A 197 13.81 -8.14 -1.02
N HIS A 198 12.85 -7.28 -0.66
CA HIS A 198 12.24 -7.18 0.67
C HIS A 198 10.71 -7.22 0.59
N CYS A 199 10.16 -8.00 -0.34
CA CYS A 199 8.72 -8.08 -0.55
C CYS A 199 7.99 -8.72 0.65
N CYS A 200 6.83 -8.15 1.01
CA CYS A 200 5.99 -8.63 2.12
C CYS A 200 5.27 -9.98 1.87
N GLY A 201 5.44 -10.60 0.70
CA GLY A 201 4.81 -11.89 0.38
C GLY A 201 3.32 -11.83 -0.02
N ILE A 202 2.74 -10.63 -0.15
CA ILE A 202 1.29 -10.49 -0.39
C ILE A 202 0.81 -11.14 -1.71
N LYS A 203 1.66 -11.24 -2.74
CA LYS A 203 1.27 -11.88 -4.02
C LYS A 203 1.08 -13.37 -3.84
N GLN A 204 1.95 -14.01 -3.06
CA GLN A 204 1.89 -15.42 -2.69
C GLN A 204 0.68 -15.67 -1.81
N PHE A 205 0.49 -14.82 -0.78
CA PHE A 205 -0.65 -14.90 0.12
C PHE A 205 -1.99 -14.85 -0.63
N ARG A 206 -2.19 -13.84 -1.50
CA ARG A 206 -3.45 -13.68 -2.26
C ARG A 206 -3.76 -14.82 -3.24
N ASN A 207 -2.75 -15.59 -3.64
CA ASN A 207 -2.90 -16.79 -4.46
C ASN A 207 -2.97 -18.08 -3.63
N GLY A 208 -3.01 -17.97 -2.30
CA GLY A 208 -3.09 -19.09 -1.36
C GLY A 208 -1.77 -19.80 -1.06
N ASP A 209 -0.63 -19.33 -1.56
CA ASP A 209 0.70 -19.86 -1.23
C ASP A 209 1.21 -19.27 0.10
N VAL A 210 0.58 -19.70 1.18
CA VAL A 210 0.82 -19.23 2.54
C VAL A 210 2.26 -19.51 3.00
N GLU A 211 2.80 -20.68 2.65
CA GLU A 211 4.18 -21.06 2.99
C GLU A 211 5.19 -20.07 2.40
N MET A 212 5.10 -19.78 1.09
CA MET A 212 6.02 -18.84 0.45
C MET A 212 5.79 -17.40 0.94
N SER A 213 4.54 -17.00 1.19
CA SER A 213 4.25 -15.71 1.83
C SER A 213 4.95 -15.59 3.18
N GLY A 214 4.90 -16.63 4.01
CA GLY A 214 5.56 -16.67 5.31
C GLY A 214 7.07 -16.53 5.16
N ARG A 215 7.70 -17.32 4.29
CA ARG A 215 9.16 -17.23 4.03
C ARG A 215 9.60 -15.84 3.59
N MET A 216 8.90 -15.23 2.64
CA MET A 216 9.25 -13.90 2.12
C MET A 216 9.04 -12.81 3.19
N GLY A 217 7.92 -12.88 3.92
CA GLY A 217 7.60 -11.96 4.99
C GLY A 217 8.61 -12.04 6.15
N SER A 218 8.92 -13.25 6.61
CA SER A 218 9.89 -13.47 7.70
C SER A 218 11.29 -13.01 7.34
N ASN A 219 11.79 -13.31 6.12
CA ASN A 219 13.08 -12.81 5.64
C ASN A 219 13.13 -11.27 5.56
N SER A 220 12.00 -10.63 5.25
CA SER A 220 11.93 -9.17 5.26
C SER A 220 11.94 -8.63 6.70
N ILE A 221 11.21 -9.25 7.62
CA ILE A 221 11.14 -8.87 9.04
C ILE A 221 12.50 -9.02 9.73
N GLU A 222 13.21 -10.13 9.50
CA GLU A 222 14.54 -10.37 10.07
C GLU A 222 15.51 -9.25 9.70
N LYS A 223 15.45 -8.76 8.47
CA LYS A 223 16.31 -7.66 8.03
C LYS A 223 15.87 -6.31 8.62
N MET A 224 14.57 -6.08 8.79
CA MET A 224 14.01 -4.84 9.34
C MET A 224 14.16 -4.71 10.86
N SER A 225 14.39 -5.80 11.61
CA SER A 225 14.45 -5.78 13.08
C SER A 225 15.72 -5.13 13.67
N HIS A 226 16.49 -4.38 12.89
CA HIS A 226 17.78 -3.80 13.27
C HIS A 226 17.70 -2.28 13.44
N SER A 227 16.90 -1.79 14.39
CA SER A 227 16.83 -0.37 14.76
C SER A 227 16.97 -0.17 16.27
N LYS A 228 17.45 1.01 16.68
CA LYS A 228 17.54 1.40 18.10
C LYS A 228 16.18 1.52 18.77
N SER A 229 15.18 2.01 18.02
CA SER A 229 13.84 2.29 18.55
C SER A 229 12.91 1.08 18.60
N GLY A 230 13.24 -0.02 17.91
CA GLY A 230 12.31 -1.12 17.68
C GLY A 230 11.11 -0.71 16.80
N GLN A 231 11.24 0.37 16.03
CA GLN A 231 10.22 0.87 15.11
C GLN A 231 10.65 0.75 13.65
N VAL A 232 9.69 0.39 12.81
CA VAL A 232 9.79 0.37 11.35
C VAL A 232 8.75 1.33 10.77
N ILE A 233 9.21 2.36 10.07
CA ILE A 233 8.34 3.30 9.38
C ILE A 233 7.96 2.70 8.03
N SER A 234 6.68 2.57 7.74
CA SER A 234 6.18 1.94 6.50
C SER A 234 5.53 2.97 5.59
N TRP A 235 5.93 2.97 4.31
CA TRP A 235 5.23 3.75 3.29
C TRP A 235 4.04 3.00 2.67
N CYS A 236 4.24 1.72 2.32
CA CYS A 236 3.29 0.99 1.48
C CYS A 236 2.09 0.46 2.27
N PRO A 237 0.85 0.91 1.98
CA PRO A 237 -0.33 0.52 2.78
C PRO A 237 -0.67 -0.98 2.67
N SER A 238 -0.50 -1.58 1.49
CA SER A 238 -0.72 -3.03 1.33
C SER A 238 0.33 -3.87 2.04
N CYS A 239 1.58 -3.39 2.13
CA CYS A 239 2.60 -4.07 2.90
C CYS A 239 2.35 -3.93 4.39
N TYR A 240 1.94 -2.74 4.85
CA TYR A 240 1.52 -2.50 6.23
C TYR A 240 0.44 -3.50 6.65
N VAL A 241 -0.69 -3.57 5.92
CA VAL A 241 -1.78 -4.52 6.21
C VAL A 241 -1.28 -5.97 6.17
N GLN A 242 -0.45 -6.34 5.18
CA GLN A 242 0.11 -7.69 5.11
C GLN A 242 0.91 -8.03 6.38
N PHE A 243 1.84 -7.17 6.77
CA PHE A 243 2.69 -7.44 7.92
C PHE A 243 1.89 -7.42 9.23
N THR A 244 1.11 -6.37 9.48
CA THR A 244 0.43 -6.17 10.78
C THR A 244 -0.77 -7.10 10.96
N GLU A 245 -1.44 -7.52 9.89
CA GLU A 245 -2.58 -8.43 9.97
C GLU A 245 -2.24 -9.88 9.67
N THR A 246 -1.05 -10.22 9.16
CA THR A 246 -0.72 -11.63 8.89
C THR A 246 0.65 -12.01 9.45
N THR A 247 1.72 -11.39 8.97
CA THR A 247 3.09 -11.91 9.19
C THR A 247 3.57 -11.68 10.63
N ILE A 248 3.43 -10.47 11.16
CA ILE A 248 3.88 -10.13 12.52
C ILE A 248 3.10 -10.96 13.55
N PRO A 249 1.75 -11.04 13.52
CA PRO A 249 1.02 -11.87 14.49
C PRO A 249 1.34 -13.37 14.38
N ALA A 250 1.69 -13.86 13.20
CA ALA A 250 2.12 -15.25 13.03
C ALA A 250 3.52 -15.48 13.64
N ILE A 251 4.48 -14.59 13.36
CA ILE A 251 5.83 -14.67 13.94
C ILE A 251 5.77 -14.52 15.46
N GLU A 252 4.99 -13.58 15.97
CA GLU A 252 4.81 -13.36 17.41
C GLU A 252 4.31 -14.63 18.12
N ARG A 253 3.40 -15.39 17.49
CA ARG A 253 2.98 -16.70 18.00
C ARG A 253 4.08 -17.76 17.92
N GLN A 254 4.91 -17.74 16.88
CA GLN A 254 5.99 -18.72 16.69
C GLN A 254 7.17 -18.51 17.64
N SER A 255 7.55 -17.24 17.87
CA SER A 255 8.73 -16.83 18.65
C SER A 255 8.40 -16.44 20.10
N GLY A 256 7.13 -16.16 20.39
CA GLY A 256 6.68 -15.58 21.67
C GLY A 256 7.06 -14.11 21.85
N ALA A 257 7.52 -13.43 20.81
CA ALA A 257 7.90 -12.02 20.86
C ALA A 257 7.59 -11.29 19.55
N ARG A 258 7.00 -10.10 19.69
CA ARG A 258 6.78 -9.20 18.57
C ARG A 258 8.11 -8.60 18.11
N PRO A 259 8.44 -8.65 16.80
CA PRO A 259 9.76 -8.24 16.31
C PRO A 259 10.00 -6.72 16.35
N PHE A 260 8.96 -5.92 16.06
CA PHE A 260 9.00 -4.45 16.07
C PHE A 260 7.56 -3.90 15.97
N GLU A 261 7.40 -2.60 16.24
CA GLU A 261 6.21 -1.87 15.84
C GLU A 261 6.37 -1.28 14.43
N MET A 262 5.32 -1.40 13.62
CA MET A 262 5.29 -0.82 12.28
C MET A 262 4.36 0.38 12.27
N THR A 263 4.85 1.55 11.84
CA THR A 263 4.10 2.82 11.84
C THR A 263 4.00 3.37 10.41
N PRO A 264 2.81 3.62 9.86
CA PRO A 264 2.64 4.30 8.58
C PRO A 264 3.31 5.69 8.58
N PHE A 265 3.95 6.08 7.48
CA PHE A 265 4.74 7.32 7.39
C PHE A 265 3.96 8.58 7.82
N LEU A 266 2.69 8.71 7.45
CA LEU A 266 1.88 9.87 7.88
C LEU A 266 1.56 9.85 9.38
N LEU A 267 1.39 8.67 9.99
CA LEU A 267 1.24 8.58 11.44
C LEU A 267 2.53 8.95 12.16
N PHE A 268 3.69 8.54 11.61
CA PHE A 268 4.99 8.96 12.11
C PHE A 268 5.16 10.49 12.06
N LEU A 269 4.73 11.16 10.99
CA LEU A 269 4.73 12.62 10.91
C LEU A 269 3.75 13.24 11.92
N ARG A 270 2.56 12.67 12.08
CA ARG A 270 1.55 13.13 13.05
C ARG A 270 2.06 13.07 14.49
N GLU A 271 2.77 12.01 14.87
CA GLU A 271 3.41 11.89 16.19
C GLU A 271 4.49 12.96 16.42
N ARG A 272 4.99 13.58 15.35
CA ARG A 272 6.05 14.59 15.36
C ARG A 272 5.57 15.97 14.93
N MET A 273 4.27 16.26 15.00
CA MET A 273 3.74 17.57 14.59
C MET A 273 4.46 18.74 15.26
N THR A 274 4.78 18.65 16.55
CA THR A 274 5.53 19.70 17.27
C THR A 274 6.91 19.98 16.67
N GLN A 275 7.55 18.98 16.07
CA GLN A 275 8.85 19.11 15.39
C GLN A 275 8.67 19.51 13.92
N LEU A 276 7.60 19.05 13.28
CA LEU A 276 7.30 19.31 11.87
C LEU A 276 6.81 20.75 11.64
N THR A 277 5.86 21.25 12.45
CA THR A 277 5.24 22.57 12.24
C THR A 277 6.24 23.73 12.13
N PRO A 278 7.31 23.82 12.94
CA PRO A 278 8.34 24.85 12.79
C PRO A 278 9.15 24.79 11.47
N LEU A 279 9.08 23.67 10.75
CA LEU A 279 9.71 23.47 9.45
C LEU A 279 8.77 23.84 8.28
N LEU A 280 7.45 23.95 8.51
CA LEU A 280 6.44 24.35 7.52
C LEU A 280 6.42 25.88 7.33
N ARG A 281 7.54 26.43 6.86
CA ARG A 281 7.79 27.89 6.83
C ARG A 281 7.27 28.60 5.59
N GLY A 282 7.20 27.88 4.47
CA GLY A 282 6.74 28.36 3.19
C GLY A 282 5.23 28.36 3.12
N GLU A 283 4.65 29.49 2.73
CA GLU A 283 3.24 29.59 2.40
C GLU A 283 2.97 28.84 1.08
N VAL A 284 1.97 27.98 1.09
CA VAL A 284 1.52 27.20 -0.06
C VAL A 284 0.05 27.54 -0.30
N LYS A 285 -0.21 28.65 -1.01
CA LYS A 285 -1.57 29.11 -1.33
C LYS A 285 -2.25 28.14 -2.29
N MET A 286 -3.07 27.23 -1.75
CA MET A 286 -3.85 26.28 -2.54
C MET A 286 -5.15 25.87 -1.82
N GLN A 287 -6.24 25.84 -2.56
CA GLN A 287 -7.43 25.05 -2.22
C GLN A 287 -7.20 23.61 -2.66
N VAL A 288 -7.25 22.66 -1.72
CA VAL A 288 -6.93 21.26 -2.00
C VAL A 288 -8.03 20.33 -1.53
N ALA A 289 -8.34 19.32 -2.33
CA ALA A 289 -9.15 18.20 -1.90
C ALA A 289 -8.26 16.99 -1.61
N LEU A 290 -8.51 16.29 -0.51
CA LEU A 290 -7.79 15.06 -0.20
C LEU A 290 -8.46 13.87 -0.91
N HIS A 291 -7.67 13.03 -1.60
CA HIS A 291 -8.14 11.76 -2.15
C HIS A 291 -8.12 10.68 -1.05
N ARG A 292 -9.29 10.22 -0.61
CA ARG A 292 -9.45 9.55 0.69
C ARG A 292 -9.62 8.02 0.58
N HIS A 293 -8.70 7.29 1.21
CA HIS A 293 -8.76 5.83 1.38
C HIS A 293 -8.49 5.43 2.85
N PRO A 294 -9.53 5.20 3.68
CA PRO A 294 -9.40 5.05 5.12
C PRO A 294 -9.01 3.64 5.60
N GLY A 295 -8.51 2.77 4.71
CA GLY A 295 -8.18 1.38 5.03
C GLY A 295 -7.10 1.19 6.10
N VAL A 296 -6.32 2.22 6.43
CA VAL A 296 -5.48 2.24 7.63
C VAL A 296 -5.98 3.34 8.56
N ALA A 297 -6.40 2.95 9.76
CA ALA A 297 -6.96 3.88 10.74
C ALA A 297 -5.98 5.02 11.05
N GLY A 298 -6.48 6.25 11.06
CA GLY A 298 -5.71 7.44 11.41
C GLY A 298 -4.90 8.06 10.26
N VAL A 299 -4.67 7.35 9.15
CA VAL A 299 -3.78 7.87 8.08
C VAL A 299 -4.42 9.03 7.30
N MET A 300 -5.72 8.97 7.04
CA MET A 300 -6.43 10.07 6.36
C MET A 300 -6.58 11.29 7.27
N GLU A 301 -6.80 11.04 8.57
CA GLU A 301 -6.84 12.08 9.59
C GLU A 301 -5.47 12.75 9.74
N ALA A 302 -4.38 11.97 9.79
CA ALA A 302 -3.02 12.48 9.79
C ALA A 302 -2.71 13.32 8.55
N ALA A 303 -3.10 12.87 7.36
CA ALA A 303 -2.92 13.62 6.13
C ALA A 303 -3.61 14.99 6.19
N ALA A 304 -4.87 15.02 6.66
CA ALA A 304 -5.63 16.26 6.79
C ALA A 304 -5.01 17.21 7.83
N GLU A 305 -4.63 16.70 9.01
CA GLU A 305 -3.99 17.51 10.07
C GLU A 305 -2.66 18.10 9.61
N ILE A 306 -1.83 17.32 8.90
CA ILE A 306 -0.56 17.79 8.35
C ILE A 306 -0.79 18.88 7.30
N LEU A 307 -1.77 18.70 6.40
CA LEU A 307 -2.11 19.70 5.38
C LEU A 307 -2.63 21.01 6.01
N GLN A 308 -3.47 20.91 7.04
CA GLN A 308 -4.01 22.09 7.75
C GLN A 308 -2.94 22.87 8.52
N ALA A 309 -1.84 22.22 8.90
CA ALA A 309 -0.73 22.90 9.56
C ALA A 309 0.13 23.74 8.60
N ILE A 310 -0.05 23.58 7.28
CA ILE A 310 0.71 24.32 6.26
C ILE A 310 0.04 25.69 6.04
N PRO A 311 0.78 26.81 6.20
CA PRO A 311 0.25 28.13 5.91
C PRO A 311 -0.23 28.25 4.45
N GLY A 312 -1.46 28.73 4.23
CA GLY A 312 -2.05 28.96 2.91
C GLY A 312 -2.82 27.79 2.31
N ILE A 313 -2.85 26.62 2.95
CA ILE A 313 -3.67 25.48 2.53
C ILE A 313 -5.10 25.63 3.03
N GLU A 314 -6.06 25.46 2.13
CA GLU A 314 -7.49 25.36 2.43
C GLU A 314 -7.99 23.98 2.01
N LEU A 315 -8.48 23.17 2.95
CA LEU A 315 -9.05 21.85 2.63
C LEU A 315 -10.51 21.96 2.19
N VAL A 316 -10.82 21.37 1.03
CA VAL A 316 -12.16 21.32 0.45
C VAL A 316 -12.70 19.89 0.49
N GLU A 317 -13.88 19.72 1.06
CA GLU A 317 -14.57 18.42 1.15
C GLU A 317 -15.45 18.19 -0.09
N LEU A 318 -15.07 17.22 -0.93
CA LEU A 318 -15.78 16.90 -2.19
C LEU A 318 -17.07 16.09 -2.03
N GLN A 319 -17.43 15.73 -0.79
CA GLN A 319 -18.59 14.87 -0.47
C GLN A 319 -18.59 13.53 -1.24
N GLN A 320 -17.39 13.00 -1.55
CA GLN A 320 -17.24 11.70 -2.19
C GLN A 320 -17.03 10.58 -1.17
N PRO A 321 -17.50 9.36 -1.44
CA PRO A 321 -17.26 8.22 -0.56
C PRO A 321 -15.77 7.91 -0.36
N ALA A 322 -15.30 7.92 0.89
CA ALA A 322 -13.97 7.46 1.26
C ALA A 322 -13.98 5.94 1.51
N VAL A 323 -13.44 5.14 0.59
CA VAL A 323 -13.58 3.68 0.63
C VAL A 323 -12.28 2.95 0.29
N GLY A 324 -12.05 1.79 0.90
CA GLY A 324 -10.92 0.92 0.56
C GLY A 324 -9.57 1.38 1.11
N LEU A 325 -8.53 0.59 0.81
CA LEU A 325 -7.15 0.84 1.27
C LEU A 325 -6.36 1.81 0.39
N GLN A 326 -6.61 1.77 -0.92
CA GLN A 326 -5.97 2.56 -1.98
C GLN A 326 -6.73 2.27 -3.28
N SER A 327 -6.62 3.11 -4.30
CA SER A 327 -7.35 2.99 -5.57
C SER A 327 -7.15 1.63 -6.25
N ASN A 328 -5.93 1.08 -6.22
CA ASN A 328 -5.63 -0.25 -6.79
C ASN A 328 -6.41 -1.39 -6.10
N ASN A 329 -6.78 -1.23 -4.83
CA ASN A 329 -7.55 -2.24 -4.11
C ASN A 329 -9.03 -2.30 -4.52
N LEU A 330 -9.55 -1.26 -5.17
CA LEU A 330 -10.93 -1.24 -5.69
C LEU A 330 -11.07 -2.05 -6.98
N LYS A 331 -9.99 -2.56 -7.59
CA LYS A 331 -10.06 -3.32 -8.85
C LYS A 331 -10.87 -4.61 -8.80
N VAL A 332 -11.17 -5.10 -7.59
CA VAL A 332 -12.08 -6.23 -7.37
C VAL A 332 -13.54 -5.87 -7.70
N LEU A 333 -13.84 -4.57 -7.80
CA LEU A 333 -15.13 -4.00 -8.19
C LEU A 333 -14.87 -2.92 -9.27
N PRO A 334 -14.53 -3.32 -10.52
CA PRO A 334 -13.98 -2.41 -11.52
C PRO A 334 -14.97 -1.34 -12.03
N GLU A 335 -16.28 -1.63 -12.02
CA GLU A 335 -17.30 -0.64 -12.35
C GLU A 335 -17.40 0.44 -11.28
N PHE A 336 -17.56 0.04 -10.02
CA PHE A 336 -17.57 0.93 -8.87
C PHE A 336 -16.29 1.78 -8.77
N LYS A 337 -15.12 1.19 -9.02
CA LYS A 337 -13.84 1.94 -9.07
C LYS A 337 -13.90 3.08 -10.09
N ARG A 338 -14.31 2.79 -11.33
CA ARG A 338 -14.38 3.78 -12.42
C ARG A 338 -15.42 4.85 -12.13
N GLU A 339 -16.57 4.47 -11.58
CA GLU A 339 -17.60 5.42 -11.20
C GLU A 339 -17.11 6.37 -10.09
N LEU A 340 -16.55 5.84 -9.01
CA LEU A 340 -16.04 6.62 -7.89
C LEU A 340 -14.98 7.63 -8.33
N GLN A 341 -13.96 7.20 -9.07
CA GLN A 341 -12.91 8.09 -9.55
C GLN A 341 -13.47 9.16 -10.51
N ARG A 342 -14.44 8.83 -11.36
CA ARG A 342 -15.04 9.81 -12.29
C ARG A 342 -15.82 10.86 -11.52
N ASN A 343 -16.58 10.44 -10.50
CA ASN A 343 -17.37 11.34 -9.67
C ASN A 343 -16.45 12.25 -8.84
N GLU A 344 -15.33 11.73 -8.34
CA GLU A 344 -14.33 12.54 -7.63
C GLU A 344 -13.64 13.57 -8.52
N LEU A 345 -13.22 13.19 -9.72
CA LEU A 345 -12.62 14.15 -10.67
C LEU A 345 -13.62 15.25 -11.06
N ARG A 346 -14.91 14.90 -11.24
CA ARG A 346 -15.99 15.89 -11.48
C ARG A 346 -16.18 16.80 -10.28
N ALA A 347 -16.33 16.24 -9.09
CA ALA A 347 -16.53 17.01 -7.86
C ALA A 347 -15.35 17.95 -7.58
N ALA A 348 -14.11 17.51 -7.80
CA ALA A 348 -12.92 18.35 -7.70
C ALA A 348 -12.96 19.52 -8.69
N SER A 349 -13.35 19.27 -9.94
CA SER A 349 -13.52 20.31 -10.95
C SER A 349 -14.62 21.31 -10.57
N ASP A 350 -15.77 20.83 -10.12
CA ASP A 350 -16.93 21.65 -9.75
C ASP A 350 -16.64 22.50 -8.51
N ALA A 351 -15.83 21.98 -7.57
CA ALA A 351 -15.39 22.68 -6.39
C ALA A 351 -14.28 23.72 -6.66
N GLY A 352 -13.66 23.71 -7.85
CA GLY A 352 -12.63 24.66 -8.22
C GLY A 352 -11.34 24.54 -7.39
N VAL A 353 -10.97 23.32 -6.98
CA VAL A 353 -9.72 23.10 -6.22
C VAL A 353 -8.51 23.32 -7.11
N ASP A 354 -7.39 23.78 -6.53
CA ASP A 354 -6.11 23.89 -7.21
C ASP A 354 -5.43 22.53 -7.36
N ALA A 355 -5.69 21.60 -6.44
CA ALA A 355 -5.17 20.24 -6.51
C ALA A 355 -6.05 19.18 -5.83
N LEU A 356 -6.06 17.99 -6.43
CA LEU A 356 -6.47 16.74 -5.78
C LEU A 356 -5.21 16.05 -5.21
N VAL A 357 -5.15 15.92 -3.89
CA VAL A 357 -3.98 15.47 -3.14
C VAL A 357 -4.10 13.98 -2.82
N ALA A 358 -3.28 13.17 -3.48
CA ALA A 358 -3.14 11.75 -3.21
C ALA A 358 -2.28 11.47 -1.99
N VAL A 359 -2.70 10.53 -1.14
CA VAL A 359 -1.89 10.08 0.01
C VAL A 359 -0.94 8.96 -0.42
N TYR A 360 -1.47 7.91 -1.05
CA TYR A 360 -0.67 6.75 -1.42
C TYR A 360 -0.06 6.89 -2.82
N HIS A 361 1.13 6.31 -2.98
CA HIS A 361 1.84 6.28 -4.26
C HIS A 361 1.04 5.62 -5.40
N SER A 362 0.21 4.64 -5.10
CA SER A 362 -0.67 3.99 -6.09
C SER A 362 -1.77 4.92 -6.60
N ASP A 363 -2.39 5.69 -5.71
CA ASP A 363 -3.41 6.66 -6.07
C ASP A 363 -2.83 7.75 -6.96
N HIS A 364 -1.67 8.28 -6.58
CA HIS A 364 -0.94 9.24 -7.39
C HIS A 364 -0.64 8.67 -8.78
N ARG A 365 -0.09 7.44 -8.87
CA ARG A 365 0.17 6.82 -10.17
C ARG A 365 -1.07 6.70 -11.02
N GLU A 366 -2.16 6.17 -10.47
CA GLU A 366 -3.38 5.91 -11.23
C GLU A 366 -4.05 7.20 -11.73
N LEU A 367 -3.93 8.29 -10.96
CA LEU A 367 -4.67 9.52 -11.23
C LEU A 367 -3.86 10.57 -11.99
N CYS A 368 -2.53 10.64 -11.83
CA CYS A 368 -1.75 11.82 -12.22
C CYS A 368 -1.85 12.25 -13.69
N ALA A 369 -2.11 11.32 -14.61
CA ALA A 369 -2.30 11.64 -16.02
C ALA A 369 -3.59 12.43 -16.31
N HIS A 370 -4.58 12.37 -15.42
CA HIS A 370 -5.81 13.13 -15.54
C HIS A 370 -5.59 14.65 -15.37
N GLU A 371 -4.45 15.10 -14.86
CA GLU A 371 -4.05 16.51 -14.85
C GLU A 371 -4.05 17.12 -16.28
N ARG A 372 -3.96 16.28 -17.32
CA ARG A 372 -4.12 16.70 -18.74
C ARG A 372 -5.52 17.19 -19.07
N ASP A 373 -6.55 16.60 -18.47
CA ASP A 373 -7.95 16.73 -18.92
C ASP A 373 -8.86 17.42 -17.91
N TRP A 374 -8.31 17.81 -16.77
CA TRP A 374 -9.00 18.39 -15.62
C TRP A 374 -8.28 19.65 -15.15
N PRO A 375 -9.01 20.68 -14.68
CA PRO A 375 -8.46 22.03 -14.45
C PRO A 375 -7.72 22.17 -13.11
N PHE A 376 -7.15 21.07 -12.58
CA PHE A 376 -6.49 21.03 -11.29
C PHE A 376 -5.31 20.06 -11.32
N ARG A 377 -4.35 20.27 -10.41
CA ARG A 377 -3.18 19.39 -10.29
C ARG A 377 -3.51 18.11 -9.56
N ILE A 378 -2.77 17.05 -9.85
CA ILE A 378 -2.78 15.80 -9.09
C ILE A 378 -1.39 15.60 -8.51
N ILE A 379 -1.30 15.69 -7.18
CA ILE A 379 -0.02 15.72 -6.45
C ILE A 379 -0.08 14.80 -5.23
N ASN A 380 1.05 14.30 -4.78
CA ASN A 380 1.14 13.59 -3.52
C ASN A 380 1.19 14.56 -2.33
N VAL A 381 0.64 14.15 -1.19
CA VAL A 381 0.68 14.92 0.07
C VAL A 381 2.10 15.36 0.46
N LEU A 382 3.13 14.55 0.20
CA LEU A 382 4.51 14.91 0.51
C LEU A 382 5.07 16.00 -0.40
N GLU A 383 4.50 16.23 -1.58
CA GLU A 383 4.89 17.36 -2.43
C GLU A 383 4.40 18.68 -1.82
N VAL A 384 3.23 18.68 -1.20
CA VAL A 384 2.68 19.85 -0.49
C VAL A 384 3.47 20.15 0.77
N VAL A 385 3.74 19.11 1.58
CA VAL A 385 4.58 19.21 2.78
C VAL A 385 5.99 19.69 2.40
N GLY A 386 6.60 19.07 1.39
CA GLY A 386 7.92 19.44 0.88
C GLY A 386 7.96 20.90 0.44
N ALA A 387 6.99 21.36 -0.34
CA ALA A 387 6.91 22.75 -0.80
C ALA A 387 6.92 23.74 0.37
N SER A 388 6.16 23.48 1.44
CA SER A 388 6.17 24.33 2.64
C SER A 388 7.51 24.27 3.40
N MET A 389 8.20 23.13 3.37
CA MET A 389 9.53 22.97 3.98
C MET A 389 10.68 23.53 3.12
N GLY A 390 10.41 23.98 1.89
CA GLY A 390 11.44 24.35 0.92
C GLY A 390 12.19 23.14 0.31
N LEU A 391 11.59 21.95 0.41
CA LEU A 391 12.09 20.70 -0.19
C LEU A 391 11.39 20.45 -1.51
N HIS A 392 12.15 20.02 -2.54
CA HIS A 392 11.57 19.74 -3.84
C HIS A 392 12.18 18.49 -4.48
N ARG A 393 11.31 17.64 -5.04
CA ARG A 393 11.68 16.51 -5.88
C ARG A 393 10.81 16.52 -7.12
N HIS A 394 11.45 16.39 -8.28
CA HIS A 394 10.76 16.35 -9.56
C HIS A 394 9.96 15.06 -9.71
N ASP A 395 8.66 15.19 -9.95
CA ASP A 395 7.76 14.09 -10.29
C ASP A 395 7.93 13.66 -11.76
N ARG A 396 9.06 13.02 -12.02
CA ARG A 396 9.39 12.48 -13.35
C ARG A 396 8.38 11.43 -13.81
N TYR A 397 7.76 10.68 -12.89
CA TYR A 397 6.74 9.69 -13.25
C TYR A 397 5.54 10.36 -13.90
N LYS A 398 4.98 11.42 -13.29
CA LYS A 398 3.85 12.15 -13.84
C LYS A 398 4.21 12.81 -15.18
N GLU A 399 5.37 13.45 -15.28
CA GLU A 399 5.82 14.06 -16.53
C GLU A 399 5.86 13.04 -17.69
N LEU A 400 6.51 11.89 -17.48
CA LEU A 400 6.55 10.82 -18.48
C LEU A 400 5.15 10.27 -18.77
N LYS A 401 4.34 10.06 -17.74
CA LYS A 401 2.98 9.52 -17.92
C LYS A 401 2.09 10.47 -18.70
N LEU A 402 2.21 11.78 -18.53
CA LEU A 402 1.44 12.78 -19.28
C LEU A 402 1.74 12.75 -20.79
N MET A 403 2.90 12.23 -21.22
CA MET A 403 3.24 12.10 -22.64
C MET A 403 2.31 11.13 -23.38
N GLN A 404 1.81 10.09 -22.69
CA GLN A 404 0.91 9.07 -23.25
C GLN A 404 1.44 8.38 -24.52
N ASP A 405 2.76 8.36 -24.68
CA ASP A 405 3.45 7.80 -25.85
C ASP A 405 4.69 7.04 -25.37
N ALA A 406 4.64 5.71 -25.48
CA ALA A 406 5.71 4.85 -25.00
C ALA A 406 7.02 5.03 -25.79
N ASP A 407 6.94 5.34 -27.09
CA ASP A 407 8.12 5.53 -27.94
C ASP A 407 8.80 6.86 -27.62
N ARG A 408 8.01 7.91 -27.39
CA ARG A 408 8.52 9.20 -26.94
C ARG A 408 9.17 9.12 -25.56
N ILE A 409 8.55 8.40 -24.62
CA ILE A 409 9.12 8.19 -23.27
C ILE A 409 10.46 7.43 -23.36
N VAL A 410 10.55 6.40 -24.21
CA VAL A 410 11.82 5.69 -24.43
C VAL A 410 12.91 6.63 -24.94
N ALA A 411 12.59 7.47 -25.95
CA ALA A 411 13.54 8.43 -26.49
C ALA A 411 13.99 9.46 -25.44
N ASP A 412 13.06 9.93 -24.62
CA ASP A 412 13.32 10.89 -23.53
C ASP A 412 14.15 10.28 -22.37
N CYS A 413 14.06 8.97 -22.17
CA CYS A 413 14.84 8.22 -21.17
C CYS A 413 16.13 7.58 -21.73
N GLN A 414 16.57 7.92 -22.95
CA GLN A 414 17.67 7.22 -23.64
C GLN A 414 18.97 7.20 -22.83
N ASP A 415 19.34 8.29 -22.18
CA ASP A 415 20.56 8.38 -21.38
C ASP A 415 20.54 7.41 -20.20
N LEU A 416 19.40 7.30 -19.50
CA LEU A 416 19.22 6.38 -18.37
C LEU A 416 19.13 4.91 -18.84
N ILE A 417 18.51 4.66 -20.00
CA ILE A 417 18.50 3.33 -20.64
C ILE A 417 19.93 2.86 -20.90
N VAL A 418 20.79 3.73 -21.44
CA VAL A 418 22.20 3.42 -21.69
C VAL A 418 22.95 3.22 -20.37
N GLN A 419 22.81 4.15 -19.41
CA GLN A 419 23.49 4.10 -18.11
C GLN A 419 23.20 2.80 -17.33
N HIS A 420 21.96 2.32 -17.39
CA HIS A 420 21.54 1.11 -16.68
C HIS A 420 21.58 -0.16 -17.55
N SER A 421 22.00 -0.05 -18.81
CA SER A 421 22.07 -1.16 -19.78
C SER A 421 20.72 -1.88 -19.93
N LEU A 422 19.63 -1.10 -20.06
CA LEU A 422 18.28 -1.64 -20.19
C LEU A 422 18.01 -2.07 -21.64
N ASP A 423 17.31 -3.19 -21.79
CA ASP A 423 16.76 -3.57 -23.10
C ASP A 423 15.64 -2.61 -23.50
N VAL A 424 15.76 -1.99 -24.67
CA VAL A 424 14.84 -0.95 -25.16
C VAL A 424 13.44 -1.50 -25.39
N ALA A 425 13.32 -2.71 -25.93
CA ALA A 425 12.02 -3.33 -26.19
C ALA A 425 11.29 -3.68 -24.87
N ALA A 426 12.03 -4.17 -23.88
CA ALA A 426 11.52 -4.40 -22.53
C ALA A 426 11.11 -3.08 -21.85
N ALA A 427 11.93 -2.03 -21.95
CA ALA A 427 11.62 -0.70 -21.42
C ALA A 427 10.31 -0.17 -22.00
N ARG A 428 10.17 -0.18 -23.32
CA ARG A 428 8.93 0.19 -24.02
C ARG A 428 7.73 -0.62 -23.53
N GLY A 429 7.89 -1.93 -23.37
CA GLY A 429 6.84 -2.82 -22.89
C GLY A 429 6.39 -2.51 -21.47
N VAL A 430 7.33 -2.20 -20.57
CA VAL A 430 7.06 -1.79 -19.19
C VAL A 430 6.42 -0.41 -19.14
N ILE A 431 6.84 0.55 -19.97
CA ILE A 431 6.20 1.86 -20.06
C ILE A 431 4.73 1.69 -20.50
N ALA A 432 4.48 0.95 -21.58
CA ALA A 432 3.13 0.75 -22.08
C ALA A 432 2.21 0.06 -21.05
N LYS A 433 2.68 -1.02 -20.41
CA LYS A 433 1.84 -1.84 -19.51
C LYS A 433 1.84 -1.35 -18.05
N GLY A 434 3.01 -0.99 -17.53
CA GLY A 434 3.24 -0.70 -16.12
C GLY A 434 3.14 0.78 -15.74
N MET A 435 3.09 1.69 -16.73
CA MET A 435 2.89 3.14 -16.53
C MET A 435 1.63 3.64 -17.24
N LEU A 436 1.53 3.48 -18.56
CA LEU A 436 0.42 4.06 -19.34
C LEU A 436 -0.91 3.31 -19.11
N ALA A 437 -0.87 1.98 -19.07
CA ALA A 437 -2.07 1.18 -18.76
C ALA A 437 -2.42 1.13 -17.26
N ASP A 438 -1.58 1.68 -16.36
CA ASP A 438 -1.90 1.84 -14.92
C ASP A 438 -2.85 3.03 -14.73
N GLN A 439 -3.95 3.05 -15.48
CA GLN A 439 -4.91 4.15 -15.53
C GLN A 439 -6.33 3.60 -15.76
N PRO A 440 -7.14 3.44 -14.69
CA PRO A 440 -8.44 2.76 -14.76
C PRO A 440 -9.53 3.54 -15.53
N LEU A 441 -9.42 4.88 -15.57
CA LEU A 441 -10.29 5.74 -16.35
C LEU A 441 -9.56 6.18 -17.63
N PRO A 442 -10.22 6.17 -18.80
CA PRO A 442 -9.61 6.74 -20.00
C PRO A 442 -9.39 8.25 -19.84
N LEU A 443 -8.35 8.77 -20.48
CA LEU A 443 -8.20 10.21 -20.69
C LEU A 443 -9.25 10.72 -21.70
N LYS A 444 -9.59 12.00 -21.63
CA LYS A 444 -10.53 12.67 -22.54
C LYS A 444 -9.92 12.90 -23.92
#